data_AF-A0A9X5EEL1-F1
#
_entry.id   AF-A0A9X5EEL1-F1
#
_cell.length_a   1.000
_cell.length_b   1.000
_cell.length_c   1.000
_cell.angle_alpha   90.00
_cell.angle_beta   90.00
_cell.angle_gamma   90.00
#
_symmetry.space_group_name_H-M   'P 1'
#
loop_
_entity.id
_entity.type
_entity.pdbx_description
1 polymer ?
#
loop_
_entity_poly.entity_id
_entity_poly.type
_entity_poly.pdbx_seq_one_letter_code
_entity_poly.pdbx_strand_id
1 'polypeptide(L)'
;MRRRAQPLTRLSLRAATLGGVCLLLTALTACSSVSRGSLESLRLAMRRETVHPTPASVAATPYFQMQANGPDGEAILILAHVADGELGWYGAGRDAVFTRDGLVVKTVGLPQDLEETTTPAGNPFHDGLQHLSAPVTYARQVDWSPGYRYGIALTATLEPKAIEDVEILGTIHRLRRIDEHVSAPALGVSMTNRYWIDPTDGFVWKSVQHVAPGLPLELIQLQPYRESAASAADVTPPPAAPPGDGERLSVAAARQAPPHAYTVAGAWLQPGLRREQLRLRAGLVYELGAIRNKALGEGDLTPSAAGKSFQSWLSELPITGRRTGVSLDPARLETGRAKDWPMNTGDTLVYPRRPDDVRVVGAVEKACRVPHVAMQDARRYLAACPASAAADPDIVFVVQPDGSVFEQGVALWNRDPPRPLAPGAWIYVPFDRHAIAGAADDAFNRDVAAFLATQVPGDGGGP
;
A
#
# COMPACT_ATOMS: atom_id res chain seq x y z
N MET A 1 -29.34 -75.02 12.09
CA MET A 1 -28.49 -75.81 13.01
C MET A 1 -27.03 -75.68 12.55
N ARG A 2 -26.30 -74.67 13.02
CA ARG A 2 -25.37 -74.70 14.17
C ARG A 2 -24.39 -75.88 14.15
N ARG A 3 -23.10 -75.59 13.92
CA ARG A 3 -22.01 -76.12 14.73
C ARG A 3 -21.00 -75.01 15.07
N ARG A 4 -21.07 -74.57 16.32
CA ARG A 4 -19.95 -74.01 17.11
C ARG A 4 -19.06 -75.19 17.52
N ALA A 5 -17.75 -74.96 17.64
CA ALA A 5 -17.08 -74.77 18.94
C ALA A 5 -15.57 -75.06 18.83
N GLN A 6 -14.78 -74.08 19.27
CA GLN A 6 -13.36 -74.18 19.63
C GLN A 6 -13.23 -74.96 20.97
N PRO A 7 -12.02 -75.24 21.50
CA PRO A 7 -11.33 -74.21 22.28
C PRO A 7 -9.78 -74.19 22.20
N LEU A 8 -9.27 -73.06 22.71
CA LEU A 8 -7.89 -72.64 22.89
C LEU A 8 -7.15 -73.33 24.04
N THR A 9 -5.83 -73.47 23.90
CA THR A 9 -4.88 -73.38 25.03
C THR A 9 -3.60 -72.69 24.59
N ARG A 10 -3.11 -71.78 25.44
CA ARG A 10 -2.07 -70.78 25.19
C ARG A 10 -0.65 -71.37 25.30
N LEU A 11 0.27 -70.91 24.46
CA LEU A 11 1.69 -70.81 24.80
C LEU A 11 2.25 -69.47 24.28
N SER A 12 2.81 -68.70 25.20
CA SER A 12 3.41 -67.38 25.02
C SER A 12 4.86 -67.48 24.57
N LEU A 13 5.23 -66.80 23.48
CA LEU A 13 6.64 -66.47 23.18
C LEU A 13 6.75 -65.09 22.51
N ARG A 14 7.28 -64.13 23.28
CA ARG A 14 8.17 -63.00 22.94
C ARG A 14 8.00 -62.32 21.57
N ALA A 15 7.36 -61.14 21.56
CA ALA A 15 7.51 -60.14 20.51
C ALA A 15 8.56 -59.09 20.93
N ALA A 16 9.69 -59.08 20.23
CA ALA A 16 10.73 -58.07 20.37
C ALA A 16 10.46 -56.91 19.39
N THR A 17 10.17 -55.75 19.97
CA THR A 17 10.56 -54.39 19.53
C THR A 17 10.92 -54.17 18.04
N LEU A 18 9.93 -53.72 17.26
CA LEU A 18 10.12 -52.83 16.11
C LEU A 18 8.86 -51.98 15.98
N GLY A 19 8.84 -50.88 16.72
CA GLY A 19 7.70 -49.96 16.79
C GLY A 19 8.17 -48.63 17.36
N GLY A 20 8.72 -47.80 16.49
CA GLY A 20 9.15 -46.46 16.84
C GLY A 20 9.99 -45.87 15.72
N VAL A 21 9.67 -44.63 15.35
CA VAL A 21 10.36 -43.78 14.38
C VAL A 21 9.87 -43.93 12.92
N CYS A 22 8.65 -43.46 12.65
CA CYS A 22 8.30 -42.85 11.35
C CYS A 22 7.02 -42.00 11.45
N LEU A 23 6.99 -41.05 12.39
CA LEU A 23 5.91 -40.07 12.50
C LEU A 23 6.42 -38.82 13.23
N LEU A 24 7.38 -38.12 12.64
CA LEU A 24 7.92 -36.86 13.19
C LEU A 24 8.74 -36.04 12.18
N LEU A 25 8.27 -35.91 10.93
CA LEU A 25 8.98 -35.09 9.92
C LEU A 25 8.08 -34.27 8.98
N THR A 26 6.85 -33.96 9.39
CA THR A 26 5.96 -33.05 8.63
C THR A 26 5.36 -31.99 9.55
N ALA A 27 6.14 -30.96 9.91
CA ALA A 27 5.68 -29.60 10.25
C ALA A 27 6.85 -28.74 10.80
N LEU A 28 7.85 -28.45 9.96
CA LEU A 28 8.79 -27.35 10.19
C LEU A 28 8.96 -26.56 8.88
N THR A 29 7.86 -25.95 8.44
CA THR A 29 7.88 -24.85 7.47
C THR A 29 7.05 -23.73 8.08
N ALA A 30 7.62 -23.05 9.07
CA ALA A 30 7.08 -21.83 9.64
C ALA A 30 7.88 -20.66 9.04
N CYS A 31 7.18 -19.78 8.33
CA CYS A 31 7.72 -18.59 7.70
C CYS A 31 8.50 -17.72 8.70
N SER A 32 9.62 -17.15 8.28
CA SER A 32 10.39 -16.17 9.05
C SER A 32 9.75 -14.77 8.97
N SER A 33 8.55 -14.61 9.50
CA SER A 33 8.03 -13.29 9.88
C SER A 33 8.20 -13.14 11.39
N VAL A 34 8.99 -12.16 11.85
CA VAL A 34 9.12 -11.87 13.27
C VAL A 34 7.73 -11.53 13.82
N SER A 35 7.26 -12.30 14.80
CA SER A 35 5.94 -12.08 15.37
C SER A 35 5.85 -10.67 15.98
N ARG A 36 4.68 -10.03 15.91
CA ARG A 36 4.48 -8.69 16.49
C ARG A 36 4.85 -8.60 17.98
N GLY A 37 4.62 -9.67 18.75
CA GLY A 37 5.04 -9.74 20.16
C GLY A 37 6.56 -9.68 20.33
N SER A 38 7.30 -10.24 19.37
CA SER A 38 8.76 -10.12 19.29
C SER A 38 9.18 -8.69 18.90
N LEU A 39 8.47 -8.05 17.95
CA LEU A 39 8.70 -6.66 17.55
C LEU A 39 8.41 -5.63 18.66
N GLU A 40 7.32 -5.78 19.43
CA GLU A 40 7.03 -4.88 20.55
C GLU A 40 8.07 -5.01 21.67
N SER A 41 8.46 -6.26 21.97
CA SER A 41 9.52 -6.55 22.95
C SER A 41 10.85 -5.94 22.52
N LEU A 42 11.15 -6.00 21.22
CA LEU A 42 12.30 -5.36 20.59
C LEU A 42 12.26 -3.84 20.68
N ARG A 43 11.14 -3.19 20.31
CA ARG A 43 10.96 -1.74 20.44
C ARG A 43 11.12 -1.26 21.88
N LEU A 44 10.64 -2.03 22.85
CA LEU A 44 10.79 -1.71 24.27
C LEU A 44 12.25 -1.78 24.72
N ALA A 45 13.02 -2.72 24.19
CA ALA A 45 14.46 -2.81 24.42
C ALA A 45 15.22 -1.61 23.80
N MET A 46 14.89 -1.24 22.56
CA MET A 46 15.54 -0.13 21.83
C MET A 46 15.28 1.25 22.43
N ARG A 47 14.15 1.47 23.12
CA ARG A 47 13.87 2.75 23.79
C ARG A 47 14.92 3.15 24.85
N ARG A 48 15.76 2.21 25.27
CA ARG A 48 16.85 2.43 26.23
C ARG A 48 18.22 2.56 25.57
N GLU A 49 18.35 2.28 24.28
CA GLU A 49 19.63 2.37 23.57
C GLU A 49 19.96 3.83 23.21
N THR A 50 21.22 4.18 23.37
CA THR A 50 21.76 5.47 22.93
C THR A 50 21.74 5.52 21.40
N VAL A 51 21.28 6.64 20.85
CA VAL A 51 21.23 6.87 19.39
C VAL A 51 22.62 6.93 18.76
N HIS A 52 23.67 7.06 19.58
CA HIS A 52 25.07 6.86 19.18
C HIS A 52 25.49 5.41 19.48
N PRO A 53 25.46 4.50 18.50
CA PRO A 53 25.84 3.12 18.70
C PRO A 53 27.35 3.02 18.94
N THR A 54 27.75 2.13 19.87
CA THR A 54 29.15 1.74 20.05
C THR A 54 29.37 0.35 19.45
N PRO A 55 30.60 -0.02 19.07
CA PRO A 55 30.88 -1.38 18.60
C PRO A 55 30.44 -2.45 19.62
N ALA A 56 30.62 -2.18 20.91
CA ALA A 56 30.23 -3.07 21.98
C ALA A 56 28.70 -3.20 22.13
N SER A 57 27.95 -2.10 21.98
CA SER A 57 26.47 -2.15 22.07
C SER A 57 25.84 -2.88 20.89
N VAL A 58 26.36 -2.67 19.68
CA VAL A 58 25.89 -3.37 18.48
C VAL A 58 26.20 -4.86 18.56
N ALA A 59 27.41 -5.23 18.96
CA ALA A 59 27.80 -6.64 19.11
C ALA A 59 27.06 -7.37 20.26
N ALA A 60 26.48 -6.64 21.22
CA ALA A 60 25.75 -7.21 22.34
C ALA A 60 24.33 -7.68 21.96
N THR A 61 23.83 -7.29 20.79
CA THR A 61 22.48 -7.64 20.34
C THR A 61 22.53 -8.62 19.17
N PRO A 62 21.66 -9.66 19.14
CA PRO A 62 21.68 -10.69 18.11
C PRO A 62 21.00 -10.26 16.80
N TYR A 63 20.64 -8.98 16.66
CA TYR A 63 19.78 -8.49 15.59
C TYR A 63 20.57 -7.73 14.54
N PHE A 64 20.15 -7.86 13.27
CA PHE A 64 20.68 -7.01 12.20
C PHE A 64 20.19 -5.58 12.41
N GLN A 65 21.13 -4.64 12.33
CA GLN A 65 20.94 -3.24 12.72
C GLN A 65 21.43 -2.29 11.64
N MET A 66 20.66 -1.22 11.47
CA MET A 66 20.96 -0.11 10.58
C MET A 66 20.77 1.19 11.35
N GLN A 67 21.68 2.15 11.20
CA GLN A 67 21.45 3.52 11.63
C GLN A 67 20.79 4.29 10.48
N ALA A 68 19.75 5.04 10.80
CA ALA A 68 19.07 5.94 9.88
C ALA A 68 19.10 7.36 10.42
N ASN A 69 19.65 8.30 9.63
CA ASN A 69 19.73 9.71 9.98
C ASN A 69 18.89 10.51 8.97
N GLY A 70 17.84 11.16 9.45
CA GLY A 70 16.98 12.04 8.66
C GLY A 70 16.98 13.47 9.21
N PRO A 71 16.25 14.41 8.57
CA PRO A 71 16.20 15.79 9.01
C PRO A 71 15.61 15.97 10.41
N ASP A 72 14.72 15.05 10.82
CA ASP A 72 14.00 15.10 12.09
C ASP A 72 14.70 14.34 13.22
N GLY A 73 15.84 13.70 12.94
CA GLY A 73 16.63 13.00 13.94
C GLY A 73 17.30 11.72 13.44
N GLU A 74 17.91 11.02 14.38
CA GLU A 74 18.66 9.78 14.17
C GLU A 74 17.95 8.61 14.88
N ALA A 75 18.00 7.43 14.29
CA ALA A 75 17.39 6.22 14.83
C ALA A 75 18.22 4.97 14.51
N ILE A 76 18.18 4.00 15.42
CA ILE A 76 18.56 2.63 15.12
C ILE A 76 17.33 1.90 14.64
N LEU A 77 17.46 1.19 13.52
CA LEU A 77 16.44 0.34 12.93
C LEU A 77 16.90 -1.11 13.02
N ILE A 78 15.94 -2.01 13.24
CA ILE A 78 16.20 -3.44 13.33
C ILE A 78 15.46 -4.17 12.22
N LEU A 79 16.14 -5.13 11.59
CA LEU A 79 15.53 -5.99 10.58
C LEU A 79 14.47 -6.89 11.23
N ALA A 80 13.23 -6.79 10.74
CA ALA A 80 12.13 -7.63 11.22
C ALA A 80 11.31 -8.27 10.10
N HIS A 81 11.57 -7.90 8.86
CA HIS A 81 10.90 -8.43 7.68
C HIS A 81 11.92 -8.74 6.59
N VAL A 82 11.81 -9.93 6.00
CA VAL A 82 12.57 -10.37 4.83
C VAL A 82 11.59 -11.15 3.94
N ALA A 83 11.32 -10.65 2.74
CA ALA A 83 10.47 -11.32 1.76
C ALA A 83 10.83 -10.86 0.35
N ASP A 84 10.95 -11.78 -0.61
CA ASP A 84 11.17 -11.48 -2.03
C ASP A 84 12.33 -10.49 -2.31
N GLY A 85 13.43 -10.60 -1.54
CA GLY A 85 14.59 -9.71 -1.61
C GLY A 85 14.40 -8.32 -0.98
N GLU A 86 13.22 -8.02 -0.44
CA GLU A 86 12.94 -6.82 0.35
C GLU A 86 13.27 -7.03 1.83
N LEU A 87 13.95 -6.05 2.42
CA LEU A 87 14.33 -6.00 3.82
C LEU A 87 13.56 -4.86 4.51
N GLY A 88 12.74 -5.18 5.50
CA GLY A 88 12.00 -4.21 6.31
C GLY A 88 12.69 -3.94 7.65
N TRP A 89 13.20 -2.72 7.79
CA TRP A 89 13.90 -2.20 8.95
C TRP A 89 12.97 -1.32 9.78
N TYR A 90 12.77 -1.66 11.05
CA TYR A 90 11.79 -1.00 11.92
C TYR A 90 12.49 -0.26 13.05
N GLY A 91 12.07 0.99 13.26
CA GLY A 91 12.52 1.79 14.39
C GLY A 91 11.73 1.51 15.67
N ALA A 92 12.21 2.10 16.78
CA ALA A 92 11.52 2.09 18.07
C ALA A 92 10.21 2.90 18.05
N GLY A 93 10.09 3.83 17.10
CA GLY A 93 8.95 4.73 16.92
C GLY A 93 7.86 4.14 16.05
N ARG A 94 7.38 4.95 15.10
CA ARG A 94 6.36 4.57 14.11
C ARG A 94 6.93 4.48 12.69
N ASP A 95 8.24 4.50 12.61
CA ASP A 95 9.04 4.59 11.41
C ASP A 95 9.50 3.20 10.97
N ALA A 96 9.48 2.99 9.66
CA ALA A 96 10.07 1.82 9.03
C ALA A 96 10.63 2.20 7.65
N VAL A 97 11.71 1.53 7.26
CA VAL A 97 12.39 1.71 5.98
C VAL A 97 12.51 0.35 5.32
N PHE A 98 12.11 0.25 4.07
CA PHE A 98 12.19 -0.96 3.28
C PHE A 98 13.24 -0.78 2.18
N THR A 99 14.17 -1.71 2.10
CA THR A 99 15.27 -1.67 1.12
C THR A 99 15.31 -2.93 0.28
N ARG A 100 15.70 -2.81 -0.98
CA ARG A 100 16.02 -3.92 -1.87
C ARG A 100 17.36 -3.62 -2.55
N ASP A 101 18.33 -4.52 -2.42
CA ASP A 101 19.69 -4.33 -2.98
C ASP A 101 20.36 -2.98 -2.56
N GLY A 102 20.01 -2.47 -1.37
CA GLY A 102 20.47 -1.18 -0.85
C GLY A 102 19.69 0.06 -1.34
N LEU A 103 18.78 -0.08 -2.30
CA LEU A 103 17.85 0.97 -2.71
C LEU A 103 16.66 1.06 -1.74
N VAL A 104 16.31 2.25 -1.25
CA VAL A 104 15.07 2.43 -0.49
C VAL A 104 13.88 2.32 -1.43
N VAL A 105 13.00 1.35 -1.18
CA VAL A 105 11.82 1.07 -2.01
C VAL A 105 10.51 1.54 -1.38
N LYS A 106 10.49 1.66 -0.05
CA LYS A 106 9.33 2.17 0.71
C LYS A 106 9.75 2.72 2.07
N THR A 107 9.01 3.71 2.57
CA THR A 107 9.11 4.18 3.95
C THR A 107 7.73 4.28 4.58
N VAL A 108 7.69 4.22 5.90
CA VAL A 108 6.46 4.41 6.68
C VAL A 108 6.78 5.33 7.84
N GLY A 109 5.90 6.29 8.11
CA GLY A 109 5.93 7.10 9.34
C GLY A 109 6.85 8.33 9.26
N LEU A 110 7.38 8.66 8.08
CA LEU A 110 8.09 9.92 7.83
C LEU A 110 7.10 11.04 7.47
N PRO A 111 7.51 12.33 7.48
CA PRO A 111 6.65 13.44 7.07
C PRO A 111 6.14 13.30 5.63
N GLN A 112 6.94 12.68 4.76
CA GLN A 112 6.55 12.20 3.45
C GLN A 112 7.05 10.77 3.30
N ASP A 113 6.16 9.87 2.93
CA ASP A 113 6.50 8.47 2.73
C ASP A 113 6.68 8.17 1.23
N LEU A 114 7.68 7.35 0.93
CA LEU A 114 7.78 6.61 -0.32
C LEU A 114 6.86 5.40 -0.21
N GLU A 115 5.75 5.39 -0.95
CA GLU A 115 4.79 4.28 -0.90
C GLU A 115 5.26 3.10 -1.75
N GLU A 116 5.84 3.38 -2.92
CA GLU A 116 6.32 2.38 -3.85
C GLU A 116 7.48 2.92 -4.69
N THR A 117 8.41 2.03 -5.05
CA THR A 117 9.41 2.24 -6.09
C THR A 117 9.39 1.07 -7.04
N THR A 118 9.30 1.36 -8.33
CA THR A 118 9.44 0.37 -9.41
C THR A 118 10.50 0.82 -10.41
N THR A 119 11.15 -0.16 -11.05
CA THR A 119 12.16 0.06 -12.08
C THR A 119 11.76 -0.70 -13.35
N PRO A 120 10.86 -0.14 -14.18
CA PRO A 120 10.19 -0.89 -15.25
C PRO A 120 11.13 -1.51 -16.30
N ALA A 121 12.32 -0.94 -16.48
CA ALA A 121 13.31 -1.39 -17.46
C ALA A 121 14.42 -2.29 -16.87
N GLY A 122 14.31 -2.68 -15.60
CA GLY A 122 15.34 -3.42 -14.86
C GLY A 122 15.93 -2.61 -13.70
N ASN A 123 16.47 -3.30 -12.69
CA ASN A 123 17.04 -2.69 -11.48
C ASN A 123 18.58 -2.78 -11.49
N PRO A 124 19.31 -1.68 -11.78
CA PRO A 124 20.78 -1.71 -11.77
C PRO A 124 21.39 -2.06 -10.41
N PHE A 125 20.65 -1.87 -9.31
CA PHE A 125 21.09 -2.26 -7.97
C PHE A 125 21.13 -3.78 -7.82
N HIS A 126 20.18 -4.48 -8.44
CA HIS A 126 20.12 -5.94 -8.45
C HIS A 126 21.26 -6.56 -9.27
N ASP A 127 21.63 -5.91 -10.39
CA ASP A 127 22.73 -6.34 -11.25
C ASP A 127 24.12 -6.17 -10.60
N GLY A 128 24.21 -5.41 -9.50
CA GLY A 128 25.42 -5.14 -8.75
C GLY A 128 26.16 -3.88 -9.20
N LEU A 129 26.08 -2.82 -8.40
CA LEU A 129 26.69 -1.51 -8.70
C LEU A 129 28.23 -1.56 -8.80
N GLN A 130 28.89 -2.57 -8.23
CA GLN A 130 30.33 -2.78 -8.31
C GLN A 130 30.81 -2.98 -9.75
N HIS A 131 29.92 -3.47 -10.62
CA HIS A 131 30.22 -3.73 -12.03
C HIS A 131 30.12 -2.48 -12.91
N LEU A 132 29.63 -1.34 -12.39
CA LEU A 132 29.54 -0.09 -13.15
C LEU A 132 30.93 0.45 -13.48
N SER A 133 31.25 0.60 -14.76
CA SER A 133 32.51 1.20 -15.24
C SER A 133 32.32 2.55 -15.93
N ALA A 134 31.08 2.87 -16.33
CA ALA A 134 30.68 4.11 -16.95
C ALA A 134 29.31 4.54 -16.40
N PRO A 135 28.87 5.80 -16.64
CA PRO A 135 27.54 6.23 -16.26
C PRO A 135 26.44 5.38 -16.89
N VAL A 136 25.40 5.06 -16.12
CA VAL A 136 24.22 4.30 -16.58
C VAL A 136 22.97 5.07 -16.24
N THR A 137 22.10 5.27 -17.23
CA THR A 137 20.79 5.89 -17.04
C THR A 137 19.70 4.82 -17.00
N TYR A 138 18.78 4.92 -16.05
CA TYR A 138 17.64 4.03 -15.92
C TYR A 138 16.37 4.78 -15.51
N ALA A 139 15.21 4.17 -15.75
CA ALA A 139 13.92 4.74 -15.41
C ALA A 139 13.43 4.19 -14.06
N ARG A 140 12.91 5.09 -13.22
CA ARG A 140 12.29 4.76 -11.94
C ARG A 140 10.89 5.37 -11.90
N GLN A 141 9.92 4.64 -11.39
CA GLN A 141 8.61 5.19 -11.08
C GLN A 141 8.37 5.09 -9.58
N VAL A 142 7.90 6.19 -8.98
CA VAL A 142 7.66 6.26 -7.54
C VAL A 142 6.29 6.80 -7.21
N ASP A 143 5.79 6.38 -6.05
CA ASP A 143 4.59 6.93 -5.43
C ASP A 143 4.95 7.55 -4.08
N TRP A 144 4.41 8.74 -3.81
CA TRP A 144 4.61 9.43 -2.54
C TRP A 144 3.31 9.76 -1.85
N SER A 145 3.35 9.71 -0.52
CA SER A 145 2.33 10.25 0.36
C SER A 145 2.94 11.29 1.32
N PRO A 146 2.12 12.15 1.93
CA PRO A 146 0.70 12.39 1.65
C PRO A 146 0.49 13.05 0.27
N GLY A 147 -0.78 13.22 -0.11
CA GLY A 147 -1.18 14.00 -1.29
C GLY A 147 -1.33 13.23 -2.60
N TYR A 148 -1.38 11.89 -2.55
CA TYR A 148 -1.69 11.03 -3.70
C TYR A 148 -0.81 11.32 -4.93
N ARG A 149 0.48 11.54 -4.71
CA ARG A 149 1.47 11.77 -5.78
C ARG A 149 1.94 10.44 -6.34
N TYR A 150 1.12 9.84 -7.21
CA TYR A 150 1.33 8.49 -7.74
C TYR A 150 1.74 8.54 -9.22
N GLY A 151 2.49 7.53 -9.66
CA GLY A 151 2.93 7.35 -11.04
C GLY A 151 4.04 8.31 -11.45
N ILE A 152 4.85 8.80 -10.51
CA ILE A 152 5.88 9.79 -10.79
C ILE A 152 7.03 9.13 -11.55
N ALA A 153 7.14 9.40 -12.84
CA ALA A 153 8.23 8.93 -13.68
C ALA A 153 9.48 9.80 -13.45
N LEU A 154 10.58 9.15 -13.07
CA LEU A 154 11.88 9.74 -12.81
C LEU A 154 12.92 9.14 -13.77
N THR A 155 13.86 9.98 -14.22
CA THR A 155 15.07 9.52 -14.90
C THR A 155 16.24 9.63 -13.93
N ALA A 156 16.94 8.52 -13.70
CA ALA A 156 18.08 8.44 -12.80
C ALA A 156 19.35 8.08 -13.57
N THR A 157 20.45 8.76 -13.26
CA THR A 157 21.78 8.47 -13.85
C THR A 157 22.75 8.14 -12.73
N LEU A 158 23.27 6.91 -12.74
CA LEU A 158 24.29 6.40 -11.84
C LEU A 158 25.67 6.69 -12.40
N GLU A 159 26.54 7.30 -11.60
CA GLU A 159 27.89 7.67 -11.96
C GLU A 159 28.89 7.07 -10.97
N PRO A 160 29.76 6.14 -11.41
CA PRO A 160 30.79 5.62 -10.53
C PRO A 160 31.86 6.68 -10.24
N LYS A 161 32.27 6.76 -8.97
CA LYS A 161 33.33 7.64 -8.47
C LYS A 161 34.49 6.81 -7.91
N ALA A 162 35.44 7.49 -7.27
CA ALA A 162 36.63 6.89 -6.68
C ALA A 162 36.29 6.01 -5.47
N ILE A 163 37.27 5.20 -5.06
CA ILE A 163 37.25 4.49 -3.78
C ILE A 163 37.64 5.49 -2.68
N GLU A 164 36.87 5.46 -1.59
CA GLU A 164 37.00 6.32 -0.42
C GLU A 164 37.09 5.44 0.83
N ASP A 165 37.88 5.88 1.81
CA ASP A 165 37.93 5.23 3.12
C ASP A 165 36.78 5.78 3.98
N VAL A 166 35.86 4.91 4.38
CA VAL A 166 34.65 5.24 5.16
C VAL A 166 34.71 4.52 6.50
N GLU A 167 34.68 5.27 7.58
CA GLU A 167 34.67 4.71 8.94
C GLU A 167 33.24 4.38 9.38
N ILE A 168 33.01 3.13 9.80
CA ILE A 168 31.74 2.65 10.37
C ILE A 168 32.08 1.87 11.64
N LEU A 169 31.53 2.29 12.78
CA LEU A 169 31.77 1.65 14.09
C LEU A 169 33.27 1.42 14.39
N GLY A 170 34.13 2.40 14.10
CA GLY A 170 35.57 2.31 14.35
C GLY A 170 36.34 1.39 13.38
N THR A 171 35.68 0.84 12.36
CA THR A 171 36.30 0.05 11.29
C THR A 171 36.34 0.88 10.01
N ILE A 172 37.50 0.93 9.35
CA ILE A 172 37.65 1.62 8.06
C ILE A 172 37.33 0.64 6.93
N HIS A 173 36.34 0.99 6.13
CA HIS A 173 35.94 0.26 4.92
C HIS A 173 36.42 1.02 3.68
N ARG A 174 37.06 0.33 2.73
CA ARG A 174 37.44 0.92 1.44
C ARG A 174 36.31 0.71 0.44
N LEU A 175 35.48 1.74 0.26
CA LEU A 175 34.23 1.64 -0.48
C LEU A 175 34.27 2.48 -1.74
N ARG A 176 33.70 1.97 -2.83
CA ARG A 176 33.50 2.76 -4.04
C ARG A 176 32.26 3.63 -3.87
N ARG A 177 32.36 4.93 -4.17
CA ARG A 177 31.18 5.79 -4.19
C ARG A 177 30.50 5.76 -5.56
N ILE A 178 29.17 5.67 -5.57
CA ILE A 178 28.31 5.88 -6.74
C ILE A 178 27.42 7.08 -6.44
N ASP A 179 27.43 8.08 -7.32
CA ASP A 179 26.47 9.19 -7.26
C ASP A 179 25.31 8.88 -8.20
N GLU A 180 24.08 9.06 -7.73
CA GLU A 180 22.90 8.96 -8.56
C GLU A 180 22.25 10.34 -8.68
N HIS A 181 22.10 10.85 -9.90
CA HIS A 181 21.33 12.04 -10.16
C HIS A 181 19.93 11.68 -10.66
N VAL A 182 18.90 12.06 -9.90
CA VAL A 182 17.50 11.74 -10.19
C VAL A 182 16.76 13.01 -10.56
N SER A 183 16.03 12.99 -11.68
CA SER A 183 15.30 14.15 -12.18
C SER A 183 13.92 13.83 -12.72
N ALA A 184 12.99 14.76 -12.54
CA ALA A 184 11.75 14.89 -13.29
C ALA A 184 11.50 16.38 -13.58
N PRO A 185 12.04 16.90 -14.70
CA PRO A 185 12.01 18.33 -15.01
C PRO A 185 10.59 18.92 -15.06
N ALA A 186 9.61 18.16 -15.57
CA ALA A 186 8.21 18.58 -15.64
C ALA A 186 7.58 18.85 -14.26
N LEU A 187 8.16 18.29 -13.20
CA LEU A 187 7.72 18.46 -11.81
C LEU A 187 8.68 19.32 -10.98
N GLY A 188 9.75 19.86 -11.60
CA GLY A 188 10.80 20.60 -10.89
C GLY A 188 11.58 19.75 -9.88
N VAL A 189 11.57 18.42 -10.03
CA VAL A 189 12.26 17.51 -9.12
C VAL A 189 13.70 17.28 -9.61
N SER A 190 14.66 17.49 -8.71
CA SER A 190 16.08 17.19 -8.90
C SER A 190 16.68 16.79 -7.57
N MET A 191 17.27 15.59 -7.50
CA MET A 191 17.82 15.01 -6.28
C MET A 191 19.15 14.33 -6.60
N THR A 192 20.05 14.27 -5.62
CA THR A 192 21.31 13.53 -5.74
C THR A 192 21.42 12.55 -4.60
N ASN A 193 21.45 11.27 -4.91
CA ASN A 193 21.69 10.20 -3.96
C ASN A 193 23.14 9.74 -4.05
N ARG A 194 23.65 9.13 -2.98
CA ARG A 194 25.01 8.62 -2.90
C ARG A 194 25.03 7.26 -2.25
N TYR A 195 25.83 6.36 -2.79
CA TYR A 195 25.95 4.98 -2.31
C TYR A 195 27.43 4.64 -2.16
N TRP A 196 27.82 4.11 -1.01
CA TRP A 196 29.16 3.60 -0.76
C TRP A 196 29.09 2.08 -0.72
N ILE A 197 29.64 1.47 -1.77
CA ILE A 197 29.50 0.05 -2.06
C ILE A 197 30.84 -0.68 -1.86
N ASP A 198 30.78 -1.92 -1.40
CA ASP A 198 31.96 -2.78 -1.38
C ASP A 198 32.36 -3.13 -2.83
N PRO A 199 33.60 -2.86 -3.26
CA PRO A 199 34.04 -3.13 -4.63
C PRO A 199 34.13 -4.63 -4.95
N THR A 200 34.10 -5.51 -3.95
CA THR A 200 34.25 -6.96 -4.10
C THR A 200 32.92 -7.64 -4.34
N ASP A 201 31.91 -7.32 -3.53
CA ASP A 201 30.62 -8.02 -3.51
C ASP A 201 29.42 -7.13 -3.82
N GLY A 202 29.61 -5.80 -3.95
CA GLY A 202 28.53 -4.87 -4.28
C GLY A 202 27.69 -4.39 -3.11
N PHE A 203 27.95 -4.87 -1.89
CA PHE A 203 27.12 -4.56 -0.73
C PHE A 203 27.15 -3.06 -0.40
N VAL A 204 25.97 -2.45 -0.25
CA VAL A 204 25.82 -1.04 0.10
C VAL A 204 25.96 -0.87 1.61
N TRP A 205 27.15 -0.50 2.07
CA TRP A 205 27.45 -0.26 3.49
C TRP A 205 26.85 1.04 4.01
N LYS A 206 26.82 2.08 3.16
CA LYS A 206 26.28 3.39 3.48
C LYS A 206 25.58 3.98 2.28
N SER A 207 24.49 4.71 2.51
CA SER A 207 23.83 5.49 1.47
C SER A 207 23.25 6.78 2.01
N VAL A 208 23.08 7.79 1.15
CA VAL A 208 22.26 8.98 1.38
C VAL A 208 21.27 9.05 0.24
N GLN A 209 19.99 8.86 0.53
CA GLN A 209 18.94 8.73 -0.48
C GLN A 209 17.79 9.68 -0.20
N HIS A 210 17.27 10.35 -1.22
CA HIS A 210 16.05 11.13 -1.10
C HIS A 210 14.85 10.21 -1.26
N VAL A 211 14.13 9.99 -0.17
CA VAL A 211 12.90 9.14 -0.18
C VAL A 211 11.70 9.92 -0.70
N ALA A 212 11.74 11.25 -0.59
CA ALA A 212 10.82 12.18 -1.22
C ALA A 212 11.57 13.51 -1.55
N PRO A 213 11.01 14.40 -2.40
CA PRO A 213 11.64 15.68 -2.70
C PRO A 213 11.93 16.49 -1.41
N GLY A 214 13.20 16.82 -1.19
CA GLY A 214 13.67 17.55 -0.02
C GLY A 214 13.80 16.73 1.27
N LEU A 215 13.67 15.39 1.20
CA LEU A 215 13.76 14.50 2.36
C LEU A 215 14.90 13.48 2.18
N PRO A 216 16.17 13.86 2.47
CA PRO A 216 17.29 12.94 2.45
C PRO A 216 17.27 12.02 3.68
N LEU A 217 17.65 10.77 3.48
CA LEU A 217 17.80 9.76 4.52
C LEU A 217 19.17 9.11 4.35
N GLU A 218 20.03 9.27 5.35
CA GLU A 218 21.30 8.55 5.43
C GLU A 218 21.08 7.22 6.12
N LEU A 219 21.54 6.13 5.50
CA LEU A 219 21.46 4.78 6.03
C LEU A 219 22.87 4.20 6.16
N ILE A 220 23.21 3.66 7.34
CA ILE A 220 24.51 3.07 7.65
C ILE A 220 24.29 1.66 8.20
N GLN A 221 24.87 0.67 7.56
CA GLN A 221 24.80 -0.73 7.99
C GLN A 221 25.71 -0.93 9.21
N LEU A 222 25.13 -1.23 10.37
CA LEU A 222 25.87 -1.45 11.61
C LEU A 222 26.18 -2.95 11.81
N GLN A 223 25.15 -3.77 11.63
CA GLN A 223 25.24 -5.22 11.65
C GLN A 223 24.46 -5.74 10.42
N PRO A 224 25.15 -5.89 9.28
CA PRO A 224 24.49 -6.11 8.00
C PRO A 224 23.84 -7.49 7.93
N TYR A 225 22.65 -7.54 7.36
CA TYR A 225 22.06 -8.79 6.88
C TYR A 225 22.67 -9.14 5.53
N ARG A 226 23.16 -10.36 5.39
CA ARG A 226 23.62 -10.91 4.11
C ARG A 226 22.86 -12.20 3.88
N GLU A 227 22.07 -12.23 2.82
CA GLU A 227 21.33 -13.41 2.45
C GLU A 227 22.32 -14.54 2.10
N SER A 228 22.21 -15.67 2.77
CA SER A 228 22.95 -16.88 2.41
C SER A 228 22.24 -17.51 1.22
N ALA A 229 22.98 -17.98 0.22
CA ALA A 229 22.46 -18.64 -1.00
C ALA A 229 21.52 -19.84 -0.74
N ALA A 230 21.29 -20.24 0.52
CA ALA A 230 20.41 -21.32 0.94
C ALA A 230 18.99 -20.88 1.39
N SER A 231 18.64 -19.59 1.46
CA SER A 231 17.29 -19.16 1.93
C SER A 231 16.27 -18.87 0.84
N ALA A 232 16.65 -18.91 -0.44
CA ALA A 232 15.74 -18.70 -1.57
C ALA A 232 14.88 -19.95 -1.89
N ALA A 233 14.31 -20.59 -0.87
CA ALA A 233 13.20 -21.52 -1.07
C ALA A 233 11.91 -20.70 -1.08
N ASP A 234 11.43 -20.44 -2.30
CA ASP A 234 10.12 -19.90 -2.62
C ASP A 234 9.03 -20.72 -1.91
N VAL A 235 8.56 -20.23 -0.76
CA VAL A 235 7.43 -20.81 -0.04
C VAL A 235 6.21 -20.02 -0.47
N THR A 236 5.48 -20.58 -1.43
CA THR A 236 4.12 -20.12 -1.74
C THR A 236 3.30 -20.20 -0.45
N PRO A 237 2.79 -19.07 0.09
CA PRO A 237 1.99 -19.12 1.30
C PRO A 237 0.74 -19.97 1.05
N PRO A 238 0.31 -20.83 2.00
CA PRO A 238 -0.97 -21.50 1.89
C PRO A 238 -2.07 -20.45 1.71
N PRO A 239 -3.19 -20.77 1.01
CA PRO A 239 -4.29 -19.84 0.83
C PRO A 239 -4.66 -19.24 2.18
N ALA A 240 -4.59 -17.91 2.27
CA ALA A 240 -4.72 -17.22 3.53
C ALA A 240 -6.08 -17.53 4.15
N ALA A 241 -6.08 -18.18 5.31
CA ALA A 241 -7.30 -18.43 6.07
C ALA A 241 -8.03 -17.09 6.32
N PRO A 242 -9.37 -17.07 6.34
CA PRO A 242 -10.09 -15.85 6.70
C PRO A 242 -9.62 -15.35 8.08
N PRO A 243 -9.68 -14.03 8.33
CA PRO A 243 -9.33 -13.46 9.62
C PRO A 243 -10.06 -14.17 10.78
N GLY A 244 -9.31 -14.48 11.85
CA GLY A 244 -9.86 -15.03 13.08
C GLY A 244 -10.62 -13.98 13.90
N ASP A 245 -11.57 -14.43 14.71
CA ASP A 245 -12.30 -13.54 15.63
C ASP A 245 -11.32 -12.89 16.63
N GLY A 246 -11.31 -11.56 16.69
CA GLY A 246 -10.38 -10.80 17.53
C GLY A 246 -8.94 -10.75 17.00
N GLU A 247 -8.63 -11.33 15.84
CA GLU A 247 -7.34 -11.15 15.15
C GLU A 247 -7.14 -9.66 14.86
N ARG A 248 -5.90 -9.19 15.04
CA ARG A 248 -5.54 -7.80 14.75
C ARG A 248 -5.47 -7.57 13.25
N LEU A 249 -5.97 -6.44 12.79
CA LEU A 249 -5.95 -6.05 11.38
C LEU A 249 -4.53 -6.09 10.80
N SER A 250 -3.51 -5.70 11.58
CA SER A 250 -2.11 -5.76 11.16
C SER A 250 -1.63 -7.19 10.85
N VAL A 251 -2.02 -8.16 11.68
CA VAL A 251 -1.66 -9.57 11.54
C VAL A 251 -2.36 -10.18 10.33
N ALA A 252 -3.66 -9.92 10.19
CA ALA A 252 -4.43 -10.38 9.05
C ALA A 252 -3.91 -9.78 7.73
N ALA A 253 -3.58 -8.47 7.72
CA ALA A 253 -3.03 -7.78 6.56
C ALA A 253 -1.65 -8.32 6.17
N ALA A 254 -0.74 -8.50 7.12
CA ALA A 254 0.60 -9.06 6.85
C ALA A 254 0.55 -10.47 6.24
N ARG A 255 -0.50 -11.24 6.55
CA ARG A 255 -0.70 -12.61 6.06
C ARG A 255 -1.44 -12.68 4.71
N GLN A 256 -2.30 -11.69 4.42
CA GLN A 256 -3.19 -11.71 3.25
C GLN A 256 -2.76 -10.77 2.12
N ALA A 257 -1.97 -9.74 2.40
CA ALA A 257 -1.49 -8.81 1.38
C ALA A 257 -0.53 -9.56 0.43
N PRO A 258 -0.81 -9.59 -0.89
CA PRO A 258 0.14 -10.14 -1.84
C PRO A 258 1.40 -9.27 -1.91
N PRO A 259 2.54 -9.82 -2.38
CA PRO A 259 3.69 -9.01 -2.75
C PRO A 259 3.28 -7.90 -3.72
N HIS A 260 3.81 -6.69 -3.52
CA HIS A 260 3.49 -5.51 -4.35
C HIS A 260 1.99 -5.16 -4.42
N ALA A 261 1.22 -5.49 -3.37
CA ALA A 261 -0.18 -5.10 -3.27
C ALA A 261 -0.37 -3.58 -3.41
N TYR A 262 -1.44 -3.15 -4.09
CA TYR A 262 -1.85 -1.75 -4.11
C TYR A 262 -2.54 -1.36 -2.79
N THR A 263 -1.76 -1.24 -1.72
CA THR A 263 -2.23 -1.16 -0.32
C THR A 263 -3.12 0.04 -0.04
N VAL A 264 -2.95 1.15 -0.76
CA VAL A 264 -3.84 2.33 -0.66
C VAL A 264 -5.28 2.02 -1.06
N ALA A 265 -5.50 1.07 -1.97
CA ALA A 265 -6.83 0.63 -2.38
C ALA A 265 -7.34 -0.60 -1.60
N GLY A 266 -6.59 -1.05 -0.59
CA GLY A 266 -7.02 -2.13 0.28
C GLY A 266 -8.42 -1.88 0.84
N ALA A 267 -9.25 -2.91 0.82
CA ALA A 267 -10.64 -2.85 1.28
C ALA A 267 -10.89 -3.84 2.41
N TRP A 268 -11.30 -3.31 3.56
CA TRP A 268 -11.78 -4.11 4.68
C TRP A 268 -13.29 -4.22 4.60
N LEU A 269 -13.77 -5.40 4.21
CA LEU A 269 -15.17 -5.70 4.00
C LEU A 269 -15.77 -6.28 5.27
N GLN A 270 -16.82 -5.64 5.77
CA GLN A 270 -17.50 -6.03 7.00
C GLN A 270 -18.95 -6.39 6.70
N PRO A 271 -19.39 -7.64 6.93
CA PRO A 271 -20.78 -8.03 6.72
C PRO A 271 -21.78 -7.14 7.47
N GLY A 272 -21.41 -6.66 8.66
CA GLY A 272 -22.24 -5.77 9.48
C GLY A 272 -22.56 -4.41 8.83
N LEU A 273 -21.69 -3.91 7.95
CA LEU A 273 -21.87 -2.62 7.27
C LEU A 273 -22.78 -2.72 6.02
N ARG A 274 -23.02 -3.93 5.50
CA ARG A 274 -23.81 -4.14 4.28
C ARG A 274 -25.25 -3.64 4.42
N ARG A 275 -25.86 -3.75 5.59
CA ARG A 275 -27.24 -3.32 5.81
C ARG A 275 -27.40 -1.80 5.71
N GLU A 276 -26.46 -1.06 6.29
CA GLU A 276 -26.45 0.40 6.24
C GLU A 276 -26.16 0.89 4.81
N GLN A 277 -25.15 0.30 4.16
CA GLN A 277 -24.82 0.60 2.77
C GLN A 277 -25.99 0.29 1.81
N LEU A 278 -26.73 -0.81 2.02
CA LEU A 278 -27.92 -1.15 1.24
C LEU A 278 -29.03 -0.09 1.40
N ARG A 279 -29.25 0.38 2.63
CA ARG A 279 -30.23 1.45 2.92
C ARG A 279 -29.82 2.77 2.26
N LEU A 280 -28.54 3.13 2.35
CA LEU A 280 -27.99 4.31 1.70
C LEU A 280 -28.24 4.25 0.19
N ARG A 281 -27.87 3.14 -0.47
CA ARG A 281 -28.13 2.94 -1.91
C ARG A 281 -29.61 3.06 -2.26
N ALA A 282 -30.49 2.46 -1.46
CA ALA A 282 -31.93 2.50 -1.71
C ALA A 282 -32.49 3.93 -1.59
N GLY A 283 -32.04 4.72 -0.61
CA GLY A 283 -32.39 6.14 -0.47
C GLY A 283 -31.92 6.96 -1.69
N LEU A 284 -30.65 6.83 -2.06
CA LEU A 284 -30.09 7.51 -3.23
C LEU A 284 -30.82 7.16 -4.54
N VAL A 285 -31.15 5.88 -4.75
CA VAL A 285 -31.91 5.44 -5.93
C VAL A 285 -33.33 6.01 -5.92
N TYR A 286 -33.96 6.15 -4.75
CA TYR A 286 -35.27 6.77 -4.61
C TYR A 286 -35.21 8.27 -4.94
N GLU A 287 -34.26 9.01 -4.36
CA GLU A 287 -34.06 10.44 -4.60
C GLU A 287 -33.75 10.76 -6.06
N LEU A 288 -32.93 9.93 -6.73
CA LEU A 288 -32.72 10.04 -8.18
C LEU A 288 -34.00 9.88 -9.00
N GLY A 289 -34.92 9.03 -8.54
CA GLY A 289 -36.25 8.89 -9.13
C GLY A 289 -37.10 10.15 -8.95
N ALA A 290 -37.02 10.79 -7.78
CA ALA A 290 -37.72 12.04 -7.50
C ALA A 290 -37.16 13.21 -8.33
N ILE A 291 -35.83 13.32 -8.45
CA ILE A 291 -35.15 14.31 -9.32
C ILE A 291 -35.63 14.15 -10.77
N ARG A 292 -35.63 12.92 -11.28
CA ARG A 292 -36.12 12.63 -12.64
C ARG A 292 -37.59 13.05 -12.82
N ASN A 293 -38.46 12.70 -11.87
CA ASN A 293 -39.88 13.01 -11.98
C ASN A 293 -40.15 14.52 -11.91
N LYS A 294 -39.38 15.28 -11.10
CA LYS A 294 -39.42 16.74 -11.08
C LYS A 294 -39.03 17.33 -12.43
N ALA A 295 -37.88 16.92 -12.99
CA ALA A 295 -37.41 17.40 -14.29
C ALA A 295 -38.43 17.12 -15.42
N LEU A 296 -39.06 15.94 -15.41
CA LEU A 296 -40.15 15.61 -16.34
C LEU A 296 -41.37 16.52 -16.18
N GLY A 297 -41.73 16.88 -14.94
CA GLY A 297 -42.82 17.81 -14.65
C GLY A 297 -42.55 19.25 -15.13
N GLU A 298 -41.27 19.65 -15.16
CA GLU A 298 -40.80 20.95 -15.66
C GLU A 298 -40.59 20.96 -17.19
N GLY A 299 -40.75 19.81 -17.85
CA GLY A 299 -40.57 19.67 -19.30
C GLY A 299 -39.11 19.53 -19.75
N ASP A 300 -38.17 19.31 -18.82
CA ASP A 300 -36.75 19.18 -19.14
C ASP A 300 -36.34 17.72 -19.32
N LEU A 301 -36.15 17.33 -20.58
CA LEU A 301 -35.84 15.94 -20.97
C LEU A 301 -34.37 15.56 -20.73
N THR A 302 -33.45 16.53 -20.69
CA THR A 302 -32.00 16.25 -20.65
C THR A 302 -31.53 15.82 -19.25
N PRO A 303 -31.83 16.57 -18.16
CA PRO A 303 -31.56 16.14 -16.79
C PRO A 303 -32.32 14.87 -16.42
N SER A 304 -33.53 14.67 -16.95
CA SER A 304 -34.28 13.43 -16.76
C SER A 304 -33.52 12.21 -17.32
N ALA A 305 -32.90 12.33 -18.49
CA ALA A 305 -32.10 11.25 -19.08
C ALA A 305 -30.81 10.97 -18.29
N ALA A 306 -30.12 12.01 -17.83
CA ALA A 306 -28.94 11.89 -16.97
C ALA A 306 -29.29 11.22 -15.63
N GLY A 307 -30.35 11.70 -14.96
CA GLY A 307 -30.86 11.12 -13.72
C GLY A 307 -31.26 9.66 -13.86
N LYS A 308 -31.96 9.29 -14.95
CA LYS A 308 -32.33 7.89 -15.23
C LYS A 308 -31.09 7.00 -15.42
N SER A 309 -30.13 7.45 -16.23
CA SER A 309 -28.93 6.65 -16.55
C SER A 309 -28.08 6.43 -15.30
N PHE A 310 -27.89 7.49 -14.50
CA PHE A 310 -27.17 7.39 -13.24
C PHE A 310 -27.92 6.55 -12.20
N GLN A 311 -29.25 6.66 -12.11
CA GLN A 311 -30.08 5.81 -11.25
C GLN A 311 -29.92 4.33 -11.57
N SER A 312 -29.98 3.96 -12.86
CA SER A 312 -29.79 2.58 -13.30
C SER A 312 -28.41 2.06 -12.92
N TRP A 313 -27.36 2.80 -13.24
CA TRP A 313 -25.99 2.40 -12.91
C TRP A 313 -25.75 2.29 -11.39
N LEU A 314 -26.22 3.27 -10.60
CA LEU A 314 -26.05 3.26 -9.14
C LEU A 314 -26.76 2.05 -8.51
N SER A 315 -27.89 1.62 -9.06
CA SER A 315 -28.64 0.46 -8.58
C SER A 315 -27.92 -0.88 -8.79
N GLU A 316 -27.00 -0.93 -9.77
CA GLU A 316 -26.20 -2.12 -10.10
C GLU A 316 -24.93 -2.24 -9.24
N LEU A 317 -24.46 -1.15 -8.64
CA LEU A 317 -23.24 -1.15 -7.82
C LEU A 317 -23.37 -2.08 -6.60
N PRO A 318 -22.36 -2.91 -6.31
CA PRO A 318 -22.44 -3.91 -5.25
C PRO A 318 -22.50 -3.28 -3.85
N ILE A 319 -23.11 -4.05 -2.94
CA ILE A 319 -23.09 -3.78 -1.50
C ILE A 319 -21.89 -4.53 -0.90
N THR A 320 -20.74 -3.86 -0.87
CA THR A 320 -19.45 -4.40 -0.46
C THR A 320 -19.33 -4.61 1.06
N GLY A 321 -19.90 -3.71 1.86
CA GLY A 321 -19.65 -3.57 3.30
C GLY A 321 -18.29 -2.96 3.62
N ARG A 322 -17.67 -2.23 2.68
CA ARG A 322 -16.33 -1.66 2.87
C ARG A 322 -16.33 -0.59 3.97
N ARG A 323 -15.39 -0.71 4.90
CA ARG A 323 -15.02 0.37 5.81
C ARG A 323 -14.06 1.33 5.11
N THR A 324 -14.38 2.62 5.10
CA THR A 324 -13.62 3.67 4.41
C THR A 324 -12.58 4.32 5.33
N GLY A 325 -11.53 4.91 4.75
CA GLY A 325 -10.53 5.69 5.50
C GLY A 325 -9.58 4.86 6.38
N VAL A 326 -9.52 3.55 6.15
CA VAL A 326 -8.60 2.63 6.85
C VAL A 326 -7.51 2.20 5.88
N SER A 327 -6.25 2.55 6.20
CA SER A 327 -5.09 2.04 5.48
C SER A 327 -4.88 0.56 5.80
N LEU A 328 -4.78 -0.28 4.76
CA LEU A 328 -4.46 -1.71 4.91
C LEU A 328 -3.00 -2.05 4.59
N ASP A 329 -2.14 -1.03 4.53
CA ASP A 329 -0.70 -1.26 4.47
C ASP A 329 -0.21 -2.00 5.73
N PRO A 330 0.35 -3.22 5.62
CA PRO A 330 0.75 -4.00 6.79
C PRO A 330 1.79 -3.29 7.66
N ALA A 331 2.78 -2.64 7.04
CA ALA A 331 3.83 -1.93 7.75
C ALA A 331 3.28 -0.73 8.52
N ARG A 332 2.34 0.01 7.91
CA ARG A 332 1.67 1.16 8.54
C ARG A 332 0.76 0.74 9.69
N LEU A 333 0.10 -0.40 9.58
CA LEU A 333 -0.71 -0.97 10.66
C LEU A 333 0.18 -1.43 11.83
N GLU A 334 1.32 -2.05 11.54
CA GLU A 334 2.26 -2.51 12.57
C GLU A 334 2.96 -1.38 13.34
N THR A 335 3.18 -0.23 12.70
CA THR A 335 3.70 0.97 13.38
C THR A 335 2.58 1.80 14.04
N GLY A 336 1.33 1.66 13.59
CA GLY A 336 0.19 2.50 14.01
C GLY A 336 -0.81 1.84 14.96
N ARG A 337 -0.46 1.62 16.24
CA ARG A 337 -1.32 0.93 17.23
C ARG A 337 -2.79 1.40 17.30
N ALA A 338 -3.05 2.69 17.15
CA ALA A 338 -4.42 3.24 17.24
C ALA A 338 -5.32 2.85 16.06
N LYS A 339 -4.72 2.45 14.93
CA LYS A 339 -5.42 2.05 13.69
C LYS A 339 -5.49 0.54 13.52
N ASP A 340 -4.86 -0.21 14.41
CA ASP A 340 -4.85 -1.67 14.39
C ASP A 340 -6.02 -2.22 15.20
N TRP A 341 -7.19 -2.26 14.55
CA TRP A 341 -8.44 -2.68 15.17
C TRP A 341 -8.58 -4.21 15.18
N PRO A 342 -9.27 -4.80 16.18
CA PRO A 342 -9.69 -6.19 16.10
C PRO A 342 -10.65 -6.39 14.93
N MET A 343 -10.49 -7.51 14.23
CA MET A 343 -11.40 -7.98 13.20
C MET A 343 -12.51 -8.84 13.81
N ASN A 344 -13.69 -8.78 13.20
CA ASN A 344 -14.81 -9.63 13.58
C ASN A 344 -14.88 -10.88 12.69
N THR A 345 -15.49 -11.94 13.21
CA THR A 345 -15.84 -13.12 12.39
C THR A 345 -16.59 -12.72 11.11
N GLY A 346 -16.07 -13.16 9.96
CA GLY A 346 -16.68 -12.90 8.64
C GLY A 346 -16.17 -11.63 7.94
N ASP A 347 -15.36 -10.81 8.61
CA ASP A 347 -14.64 -9.72 7.95
C ASP A 347 -13.66 -10.29 6.90
N THR A 348 -13.44 -9.56 5.81
CA THR A 348 -12.53 -9.97 4.73
C THR A 348 -11.64 -8.81 4.31
N LEU A 349 -10.39 -9.08 3.93
CA LEU A 349 -9.49 -8.11 3.33
C LEU A 349 -9.37 -8.39 1.83
N VAL A 350 -9.49 -7.34 1.02
CA VAL A 350 -9.33 -7.41 -0.43
C VAL A 350 -8.27 -6.40 -0.86
N TYR A 351 -7.30 -6.85 -1.65
CA TYR A 351 -6.26 -6.01 -2.23
C TYR A 351 -6.41 -6.02 -3.76
N PRO A 352 -7.05 -4.99 -4.36
CA PRO A 352 -7.23 -4.96 -5.80
C PRO A 352 -5.89 -4.75 -6.51
N ARG A 353 -5.84 -5.14 -7.79
CA ARG A 353 -4.72 -4.74 -8.65
C ARG A 353 -4.77 -3.24 -8.87
N ARG A 354 -3.59 -2.61 -8.93
CA ARG A 354 -3.44 -1.17 -9.24
C ARG A 354 -4.11 -0.85 -10.58
N PRO A 355 -5.19 -0.03 -10.61
CA PRO A 355 -5.75 0.45 -11.87
C PRO A 355 -4.79 1.40 -12.57
N ASP A 356 -5.00 1.63 -13.86
CA ASP A 356 -4.29 2.64 -14.67
C ASP A 356 -5.20 3.80 -15.10
N ASP A 357 -6.43 3.85 -14.56
CA ASP A 357 -7.47 4.82 -14.90
C ASP A 357 -8.00 5.59 -13.70
N VAL A 358 -8.67 6.71 -13.99
CA VAL A 358 -9.57 7.46 -13.13
C VAL A 358 -10.96 7.40 -13.76
N ARG A 359 -12.00 7.24 -12.95
CA ARG A 359 -13.38 7.15 -13.44
C ARG A 359 -14.13 8.47 -13.22
N VAL A 360 -14.92 8.92 -14.19
CA VAL A 360 -15.83 10.07 -14.02
C VAL A 360 -17.26 9.60 -14.16
N VAL A 361 -18.07 9.88 -13.13
CA VAL A 361 -19.46 9.41 -12.98
C VAL A 361 -20.35 10.53 -12.47
N GLY A 362 -21.67 10.32 -12.43
CA GLY A 362 -22.63 11.30 -11.94
C GLY A 362 -23.41 11.97 -13.07
N ALA A 363 -23.60 13.28 -12.96
CA ALA A 363 -24.30 14.12 -13.92
C ALA A 363 -23.46 14.41 -15.18
N VAL A 364 -22.91 13.38 -15.82
CA VAL A 364 -22.16 13.46 -17.07
C VAL A 364 -23.00 12.92 -18.24
N GLU A 365 -22.69 13.31 -19.48
CA GLU A 365 -23.38 12.76 -20.65
C GLU A 365 -23.20 11.24 -20.74
N LYS A 366 -21.99 10.76 -20.46
CA LYS A 366 -21.63 9.35 -20.38
C LYS A 366 -20.51 9.15 -19.37
N ALA A 367 -20.68 8.18 -18.46
CA ALA A 367 -19.60 7.78 -17.56
C ALA A 367 -18.38 7.31 -18.36
N CYS A 368 -17.19 7.68 -17.89
CA CYS A 368 -15.96 7.47 -18.63
C CYS A 368 -14.84 6.96 -17.72
N ARG A 369 -13.87 6.29 -18.33
CA ARG A 369 -12.57 5.99 -17.75
C ARG A 369 -11.51 6.76 -18.51
N VAL A 370 -10.66 7.46 -17.79
CA VAL A 370 -9.59 8.28 -18.35
C VAL A 370 -8.27 7.76 -17.81
N PRO A 371 -7.23 7.58 -18.65
CA PRO A 371 -5.92 7.14 -18.17
C PRO A 371 -5.40 8.04 -17.05
N HIS A 372 -4.92 7.44 -15.97
CA HIS A 372 -4.32 8.16 -14.86
C HIS A 372 -3.02 8.85 -15.32
N VAL A 373 -2.92 10.13 -15.01
CA VAL A 373 -1.76 10.99 -15.25
C VAL A 373 -1.24 11.49 -13.91
N ALA A 374 0.06 11.30 -13.70
CA ALA A 374 0.73 11.72 -12.47
C ALA A 374 0.55 13.22 -12.21
N MET A 375 0.31 13.58 -10.95
CA MET A 375 0.10 14.96 -10.48
C MET A 375 -1.13 15.68 -11.09
N GLN A 376 -1.97 14.99 -11.86
CA GLN A 376 -3.13 15.61 -12.49
C GLN A 376 -4.29 15.77 -11.51
N ASP A 377 -4.88 16.96 -11.51
CA ASP A 377 -6.04 17.31 -10.69
C ASP A 377 -7.38 16.95 -11.36
N ALA A 378 -8.43 16.79 -10.56
CA ALA A 378 -9.77 16.39 -11.02
C ALA A 378 -10.30 17.24 -12.19
N ARG A 379 -10.10 18.57 -12.15
CA ARG A 379 -10.63 19.49 -13.18
C ARG A 379 -10.04 19.22 -14.56
N ARG A 380 -8.78 18.78 -14.65
CA ARG A 380 -8.16 18.44 -15.93
C ARG A 380 -8.75 17.16 -16.53
N TYR A 381 -9.15 16.19 -15.69
CA TYR A 381 -9.84 14.99 -16.16
C TYR A 381 -11.24 15.28 -16.71
N LEU A 382 -11.95 16.25 -16.15
CA LEU A 382 -13.30 16.64 -16.61
C LEU A 382 -13.31 17.11 -18.08
N ALA A 383 -12.20 17.63 -18.60
CA ALA A 383 -12.11 18.03 -20.01
C ALA A 383 -12.27 16.85 -20.99
N ALA A 384 -11.97 15.62 -20.55
CA ALA A 384 -12.14 14.41 -21.34
C ALA A 384 -13.56 13.82 -21.26
N CYS A 385 -14.40 14.31 -20.33
CA CYS A 385 -15.71 13.72 -20.03
C CYS A 385 -16.78 14.81 -19.86
N PRO A 386 -17.56 15.09 -20.92
CA PRO A 386 -18.55 16.16 -20.91
C PRO A 386 -19.58 16.02 -19.78
N ALA A 387 -19.74 17.11 -19.02
CA ALA A 387 -20.80 17.25 -18.03
C ALA A 387 -22.16 17.41 -18.74
N SER A 388 -23.21 16.84 -18.13
CA SER A 388 -24.58 17.06 -18.60
C SER A 388 -25.10 18.43 -18.15
N ALA A 389 -26.21 18.90 -18.74
CA ALA A 389 -26.88 20.12 -18.30
C ALA A 389 -27.41 20.07 -16.85
N ALA A 390 -27.48 18.86 -16.25
CA ALA A 390 -27.89 18.67 -14.86
C ALA A 390 -26.74 18.82 -13.86
N ALA A 391 -25.51 18.97 -14.33
CA ALA A 391 -24.33 19.03 -13.48
C ALA A 391 -24.22 20.34 -12.72
N ASP A 392 -23.75 20.24 -11.48
CA ASP A 392 -23.25 21.40 -10.76
C ASP A 392 -21.97 21.93 -11.46
N PRO A 393 -21.92 23.22 -11.84
CA PRO A 393 -20.77 23.78 -12.55
C PRO A 393 -19.61 24.15 -11.62
N ASP A 394 -19.83 24.16 -10.30
CA ASP A 394 -18.95 24.80 -9.33
C ASP A 394 -18.06 23.80 -8.62
N ILE A 395 -18.58 22.61 -8.34
CA ILE A 395 -17.89 21.62 -7.52
C ILE A 395 -17.90 20.22 -8.13
N VAL A 396 -16.91 19.42 -7.73
CA VAL A 396 -16.93 17.96 -7.88
C VAL A 396 -16.57 17.28 -6.57
N PHE A 397 -16.97 16.04 -6.40
CA PHE A 397 -16.46 15.19 -5.33
C PHE A 397 -15.41 14.23 -5.89
N VAL A 398 -14.29 14.10 -5.20
CA VAL A 398 -13.27 13.10 -5.51
C VAL A 398 -13.30 12.04 -4.43
N VAL A 399 -13.35 10.79 -4.88
CA VAL A 399 -13.27 9.60 -4.05
C VAL A 399 -11.95 8.90 -4.37
N GLN A 400 -11.01 8.94 -3.43
CA GLN A 400 -9.70 8.30 -3.58
C GLN A 400 -9.82 6.77 -3.37
N PRO A 401 -8.84 5.98 -3.83
CA PRO A 401 -8.89 4.51 -3.75
C PRO A 401 -9.03 3.97 -2.33
N ASP A 402 -8.58 4.70 -1.31
CA ASP A 402 -8.68 4.40 0.13
C ASP A 402 -10.09 4.68 0.73
N GLY A 403 -11.00 5.20 -0.09
CA GLY A 403 -12.34 5.64 0.33
C GLY A 403 -12.36 7.02 0.99
N SER A 404 -11.26 7.78 0.94
CA SER A 404 -11.25 9.19 1.36
C SER A 404 -12.04 10.02 0.34
N VAL A 405 -12.91 10.90 0.84
CA VAL A 405 -13.75 11.78 0.01
C VAL A 405 -13.39 13.22 0.27
N PHE A 406 -13.27 14.02 -0.78
CA PHE A 406 -13.19 15.46 -0.66
C PHE A 406 -13.98 16.17 -1.76
N GLU A 407 -14.58 17.31 -1.39
CA GLU A 407 -15.17 18.25 -2.33
C GLU A 407 -14.05 19.13 -2.92
N GLN A 408 -14.14 19.44 -4.21
CA GLN A 408 -13.21 20.29 -4.93
C GLN A 408 -13.94 21.35 -5.76
N GLY A 409 -13.64 22.62 -5.50
CA GLY A 409 -14.10 23.74 -6.33
C GLY A 409 -13.37 23.79 -7.68
N VAL A 410 -14.13 23.78 -8.76
CA VAL A 410 -13.62 23.71 -10.15
C VAL A 410 -13.95 24.93 -11.00
N ALA A 411 -14.93 25.74 -10.61
CA ALA A 411 -15.25 26.99 -11.29
C ALA A 411 -14.16 28.05 -11.06
N LEU A 412 -14.21 29.14 -11.83
CA LEU A 412 -13.18 30.19 -11.77
C LEU A 412 -13.17 30.92 -10.42
N TRP A 413 -14.35 31.10 -9.79
CA TRP A 413 -14.51 31.89 -8.57
C TRP A 413 -14.29 31.11 -7.26
N ASN A 414 -14.39 29.78 -7.28
CA ASN A 414 -14.21 28.92 -6.11
C ASN A 414 -13.07 27.91 -6.28
N ARG A 415 -12.12 28.19 -7.19
CA ARG A 415 -11.09 27.22 -7.57
C ARG A 415 -10.19 26.84 -6.41
N ASP A 416 -10.15 25.55 -6.10
CA ASP A 416 -9.20 24.99 -5.13
C ASP A 416 -7.79 24.83 -5.72
N PRO A 417 -6.76 24.77 -4.86
CA PRO A 417 -5.43 24.29 -5.26
C PRO A 417 -5.50 22.90 -5.92
N PRO A 418 -4.68 22.63 -6.96
CA PRO A 418 -4.63 21.32 -7.60
C PRO A 418 -4.29 20.21 -6.60
N ARG A 419 -5.14 19.17 -6.55
CA ARG A 419 -4.93 17.97 -5.73
C ARG A 419 -4.80 16.76 -6.66
N PRO A 420 -3.66 16.05 -6.66
CA PRO A 420 -3.47 14.83 -7.44
C PRO A 420 -4.47 13.73 -7.07
N LEU A 421 -4.85 12.94 -8.07
CA LEU A 421 -5.66 11.74 -7.90
C LEU A 421 -4.78 10.50 -7.99
N ALA A 422 -4.99 9.53 -7.10
CA ALA A 422 -4.32 8.24 -7.22
C ALA A 422 -5.01 7.36 -8.28
N PRO A 423 -4.29 6.38 -8.88
CA PRO A 423 -4.88 5.43 -9.81
C PRO A 423 -6.07 4.68 -9.20
N GLY A 424 -7.20 4.65 -9.91
CA GLY A 424 -8.45 4.07 -9.43
C GLY A 424 -9.38 5.05 -8.70
N ALA A 425 -9.02 6.33 -8.59
CA ALA A 425 -9.90 7.35 -8.03
C ALA A 425 -11.16 7.56 -8.88
N TRP A 426 -12.25 7.98 -8.24
CA TRP A 426 -13.50 8.35 -8.90
C TRP A 426 -13.73 9.85 -8.75
N ILE A 427 -14.15 10.51 -9.82
CA ILE A 427 -14.65 11.87 -9.84
C ILE A 427 -16.16 11.77 -9.99
N TYR A 428 -16.89 12.16 -8.96
CA TYR A 428 -18.33 12.31 -9.01
C TYR A 428 -18.68 13.76 -9.36
N VAL A 429 -19.30 13.93 -10.53
CA VAL A 429 -19.90 15.20 -10.98
C VAL A 429 -21.30 15.27 -10.37
N PRO A 430 -21.54 16.17 -9.40
CA PRO A 430 -22.80 16.23 -8.68
C PRO A 430 -23.91 16.83 -9.54
N PHE A 431 -25.16 16.56 -9.17
CA PHE A 431 -26.31 17.26 -9.75
C PHE A 431 -26.40 18.67 -9.15
N ASP A 432 -26.79 19.66 -9.97
CA ASP A 432 -26.93 21.05 -9.53
C ASP A 432 -27.91 21.13 -8.35
N ARG A 433 -27.41 21.63 -7.22
CA ARG A 433 -28.17 21.67 -5.96
C ARG A 433 -29.46 22.49 -6.04
N HIS A 434 -29.48 23.53 -6.87
CA HIS A 434 -30.65 24.39 -7.03
C HIS A 434 -31.68 23.71 -7.93
N ALA A 435 -31.23 23.04 -8.99
CA ALA A 435 -32.10 22.27 -9.87
C ALA A 435 -32.79 21.11 -9.13
N ILE A 436 -32.07 20.42 -8.24
CA ILE A 436 -32.63 19.27 -7.49
C ILE A 436 -33.34 19.65 -6.19
N ALA A 437 -33.36 20.94 -5.81
CA ALA A 437 -33.96 21.40 -4.57
C ALA A 437 -35.44 20.97 -4.45
N GLY A 438 -35.79 20.40 -3.30
CA GLY A 438 -37.14 19.87 -3.01
C GLY A 438 -37.45 18.50 -3.62
N ALA A 439 -36.59 17.95 -4.49
CA ALA A 439 -36.70 16.58 -4.99
C ALA A 439 -35.76 15.61 -4.26
N ALA A 440 -34.65 16.10 -3.72
CA ALA A 440 -33.67 15.34 -2.97
C ALA A 440 -33.23 16.13 -1.73
N ASP A 441 -32.64 15.44 -0.76
CA ASP A 441 -32.15 16.07 0.46
C ASP A 441 -30.86 16.87 0.18
N ASP A 442 -30.58 17.91 0.99
CA ASP A 442 -29.37 18.75 0.82
C ASP A 442 -28.06 17.93 0.91
N ALA A 443 -28.10 16.76 1.56
CA ALA A 443 -26.98 15.84 1.69
C ALA A 443 -26.80 14.90 0.48
N PHE A 444 -27.75 14.85 -0.46
CA PHE A 444 -27.80 13.87 -1.55
C PHE A 444 -26.46 13.68 -2.27
N ASN A 445 -25.85 14.76 -2.75
CA ASN A 445 -24.58 14.69 -3.48
C ASN A 445 -23.42 14.17 -2.61
N ARG A 446 -23.40 14.53 -1.32
CA ARG A 446 -22.41 14.03 -0.35
C ARG A 446 -22.63 12.54 -0.06
N ASP A 447 -23.88 12.12 0.04
CA ASP A 447 -24.27 10.74 0.30
C ASP A 447 -23.98 9.83 -0.89
N VAL A 448 -24.13 10.33 -2.13
CA VAL A 448 -23.62 9.64 -3.33
C VAL A 448 -22.12 9.44 -3.21
N ALA A 449 -21.34 10.49 -2.95
CA ALA A 449 -19.89 10.37 -2.82
C ALA A 449 -19.47 9.41 -1.69
N ALA A 450 -20.19 9.42 -0.56
CA ALA A 450 -19.98 8.50 0.56
C ALA A 450 -20.30 7.04 0.16
N PHE A 451 -21.37 6.81 -0.60
CA PHE A 451 -21.68 5.48 -1.13
C PHE A 451 -20.60 5.01 -2.12
N LEU A 452 -20.12 5.89 -3.01
CA LEU A 452 -19.04 5.57 -3.94
C LEU A 452 -17.73 5.20 -3.22
N ALA A 453 -17.43 5.85 -2.10
CA ALA A 453 -16.26 5.54 -1.26
C ALA A 453 -16.26 4.11 -0.69
N THR A 454 -17.44 3.49 -0.59
CA THR A 454 -17.56 2.08 -0.16
C THR A 454 -17.26 1.08 -1.28
N GLN A 455 -17.08 1.53 -2.52
CA GLN A 455 -16.75 0.62 -3.63
C GLN A 455 -15.26 0.23 -3.58
N VAL A 456 -14.94 -0.95 -4.12
CA VAL A 456 -13.55 -1.41 -4.25
C VAL A 456 -13.08 -1.07 -5.67
N PRO A 457 -11.96 -0.35 -5.84
CA PRO A 457 -11.41 -0.08 -7.17
C PRO A 457 -11.10 -1.39 -7.93
N GLY A 458 -11.39 -1.43 -9.23
CA GLY A 458 -11.05 -2.58 -10.10
C GLY A 458 -12.08 -3.71 -10.17
N ASP A 459 -12.88 -3.97 -9.13
CA ASP A 459 -13.85 -5.08 -9.08
C ASP A 459 -15.27 -4.59 -9.36
N GLY A 460 -15.63 -4.43 -10.64
CA GLY A 460 -17.02 -4.11 -11.01
C GLY A 460 -17.17 -3.69 -12.47
N GLY A 461 -17.81 -4.57 -13.24
CA GLY A 461 -18.24 -4.32 -14.61
C GLY A 461 -19.36 -3.28 -14.65
N GLY A 462 -19.10 -2.20 -15.37
CA GLY A 462 -19.93 -1.03 -15.56
C GLY A 462 -18.99 0.06 -16.09
N PRO A 463 -19.37 0.81 -17.13
CA PRO A 463 -18.46 1.53 -18.03
C PRO A 463 -17.35 2.31 -17.35
#